data_AF-A0A5P9H088-F1
#
_entry.id   AF-A0A5P9H088-F1
#
_cell.length_a   1.000
_cell.length_b   1.000
_cell.length_c   1.000
_cell.angle_alpha   90.00
_cell.angle_beta   90.00
_cell.angle_gamma   90.00
#
_symmetry.space_group_name_H-M   'P 1'
#
loop_
_entity.id
_entity.type
_entity.pdbx_description
1 polymer ?
#
loop_
_entity_poly.entity_id
_entity_poly.type
_entity_poly.pdbx_seq_one_letter_code
_entity_poly.pdbx_strand_id
1 'polypeptide(L)'
;MGMMSWLVAGLAGTAALIAPGAGMTQGMTRAGSGGTSEAPLSDAQILQAVDELTEGDPVAITAAKAMLSGQAGGESPFEYYRSFAPDVAVLGHALWSADRLAELDWAAGTEDSLDQFDLMVSAVGLDLPGGIAEHIDAGAAAGTLRRGDVVGEVYAMVWPRLRAEGYHVVGLNTDSDMHMMFVSPEAAALRWQSVAIGPNMYFEVADWQFSRNMQDAGLAVSVPDHPGTHTRTPPKPD
;
A
#
# COMPACT_ATOMS: atom_id res chain seq x y z
N MET A 1 -26.44 -40.36 38.88
CA MET A 1 -26.12 -39.52 40.06
C MET A 1 -24.69 -39.82 40.47
N GLY A 2 -23.80 -38.82 40.37
CA GLY A 2 -22.38 -38.94 40.69
C GLY A 2 -21.65 -37.77 40.04
N MET A 3 -21.25 -36.80 40.84
CA MET A 3 -20.94 -35.42 40.48
C MET A 3 -19.61 -35.22 39.74
N MET A 4 -19.59 -34.16 38.92
CA MET A 4 -18.41 -33.42 38.45
C MET A 4 -17.48 -33.05 39.60
N SER A 5 -16.17 -33.07 39.36
CA SER A 5 -15.25 -32.14 40.02
C SER A 5 -14.11 -31.79 39.06
N TRP A 6 -14.12 -30.54 38.62
CA TRP A 6 -13.05 -29.90 37.86
C TRP A 6 -12.08 -29.25 38.86
N LEU A 7 -10.80 -29.55 38.75
CA LEU A 7 -9.72 -28.90 39.50
C LEU A 7 -8.93 -28.04 38.52
N VAL A 8 -9.05 -26.73 38.68
CA VAL A 8 -8.30 -25.70 37.94
C VAL A 8 -7.71 -24.72 38.96
N ALA A 9 -6.51 -24.24 38.61
CA ALA A 9 -5.80 -23.05 39.06
C ALA A 9 -4.89 -23.13 40.29
N GLY A 10 -3.63 -22.72 40.05
CA GLY A 10 -2.64 -22.39 41.06
C GLY A 10 -1.25 -22.14 40.48
N LEU A 11 -1.10 -21.27 39.46
CA LEU A 11 0.21 -20.75 39.05
C LEU A 11 0.35 -19.32 39.56
N ALA A 12 1.21 -19.14 40.56
CA ALA A 12 1.66 -17.85 41.05
C ALA A 12 2.78 -17.34 40.15
N GLY A 13 2.51 -16.27 39.40
CA GLY A 13 3.49 -15.53 38.60
C GLY A 13 3.88 -14.23 39.30
N THR A 14 5.15 -14.12 39.68
CA THR A 14 5.78 -13.01 40.39
C THR A 14 5.78 -11.75 39.53
N ALA A 15 5.16 -10.67 40.03
CA ALA A 15 5.27 -9.34 39.44
C ALA A 15 6.61 -8.70 39.83
N ALA A 16 7.45 -8.40 38.84
CA ALA A 16 8.64 -7.56 39.02
C ALA A 16 8.30 -6.11 38.64
N LEU A 17 8.42 -5.20 39.61
CA LEU A 17 8.40 -3.76 39.40
C LEU A 17 9.66 -3.34 38.65
N ILE A 18 9.50 -2.63 37.53
CA ILE A 18 10.58 -1.87 36.88
C ILE A 18 10.23 -0.38 37.00
N ALA A 19 11.15 0.37 37.61
CA ALA A 19 11.05 1.82 37.80
C ALA A 19 11.32 2.59 36.48
N PRO A 20 10.75 3.78 36.27
CA PRO A 20 11.07 4.63 35.13
C PRO A 20 12.41 5.35 35.35
N GLY A 21 13.39 5.03 34.51
CA GLY A 21 14.65 5.77 34.40
C GLY A 21 14.49 7.01 33.53
N ALA A 22 14.80 8.18 34.10
CA ALA A 22 14.94 9.44 33.39
C ALA A 22 16.13 9.38 32.43
N GLY A 23 15.85 9.38 31.12
CA GLY A 23 16.85 9.44 30.05
C GLY A 23 16.87 10.82 29.41
N MET A 24 18.01 11.49 29.52
CA MET A 24 18.34 12.76 28.88
C MET A 24 18.23 12.67 27.35
N THR A 25 17.36 13.48 26.73
CA THR A 25 17.37 13.71 25.29
C THR A 25 18.47 14.72 24.95
N GLN A 26 19.62 14.23 24.49
CA GLN A 26 20.60 15.04 23.76
C GLN A 26 19.97 15.50 22.44
N GLY A 27 20.09 16.80 22.17
CA GLY A 27 19.65 17.40 20.91
C GLY A 27 20.41 16.80 19.73
N MET A 28 19.69 16.05 18.90
CA MET A 28 20.14 15.73 17.55
C MET A 28 19.95 16.96 16.67
N THR A 29 21.08 17.50 16.24
CA THR A 29 21.20 18.50 15.19
C THR A 29 20.50 17.98 13.94
N ARG A 30 19.41 18.65 13.52
CA ARG A 30 18.69 18.40 12.26
C ARG A 30 19.67 18.57 11.09
N ALA A 31 20.10 17.47 10.50
CA ALA A 31 20.61 17.49 9.14
C ALA A 31 19.42 17.87 8.25
N GLY A 32 19.48 19.05 7.62
CA GLY A 32 18.52 19.42 6.59
C GLY A 32 18.59 18.37 5.49
N SER A 33 17.47 17.67 5.26
CA SER A 33 17.30 16.81 4.09
C SER A 33 17.43 17.68 2.85
N GLY A 34 18.61 17.65 2.24
CA GLY A 34 18.84 18.25 0.93
C GLY A 34 17.80 17.67 -0.02
N GLY A 35 17.05 18.55 -0.68
CA GLY A 35 16.10 18.16 -1.72
C GLY A 35 16.83 17.31 -2.74
N THR A 36 16.51 16.01 -2.74
CA THR A 36 16.92 15.12 -3.80
C THR A 36 16.30 15.69 -5.07
N SER A 37 17.16 16.09 -6.00
CA SER A 37 16.77 16.51 -7.34
C SER A 37 15.79 15.49 -7.93
N GLU A 38 14.52 15.86 -8.05
CA GLU A 38 13.41 15.13 -8.67
C GLU A 38 13.57 15.06 -10.20
N ALA A 39 14.73 14.62 -10.68
CA ALA A 39 14.91 14.40 -12.11
C ALA A 39 13.94 13.28 -12.55
N PRO A 40 13.21 13.44 -13.66
CA PRO A 40 12.39 12.37 -14.22
C PRO A 40 13.23 11.11 -14.44
N LEU A 41 12.57 9.95 -14.32
CA LEU A 41 13.19 8.68 -14.67
C LEU A 41 13.54 8.68 -16.16
N SER A 42 14.69 8.10 -16.50
CA SER A 42 14.98 7.79 -17.90
C SER A 42 14.03 6.70 -18.41
N ASP A 43 13.76 6.67 -19.72
CA ASP A 43 12.97 5.61 -20.36
C ASP A 43 13.46 4.20 -19.98
N ALA A 44 14.77 4.02 -19.86
CA ALA A 44 15.37 2.74 -19.44
C ALA A 44 15.01 2.38 -17.99
N GLN A 45 14.99 3.35 -17.07
CA GLN A 45 14.57 3.14 -15.69
C GLN A 45 13.06 2.87 -15.60
N ILE A 46 12.24 3.56 -16.39
CA ILE A 46 10.79 3.29 -16.44
C ILE A 46 10.53 1.86 -16.92
N LEU A 47 11.19 1.44 -18.01
CA LEU A 47 11.04 0.08 -18.52
C LEU A 47 11.56 -0.97 -17.53
N GLN A 48 12.66 -0.68 -16.82
CA GLN A 48 13.15 -1.55 -15.75
C GLN A 48 12.16 -1.65 -14.60
N ALA A 49 11.55 -0.53 -14.19
CA ALA A 49 10.52 -0.52 -13.16
C ALA A 49 9.32 -1.39 -13.57
N VAL A 50 8.80 -1.19 -14.79
CA VAL A 50 7.69 -1.99 -15.31
C VAL A 50 8.06 -3.48 -15.34
N ASP A 51 9.23 -3.84 -15.87
CA ASP A 51 9.69 -5.23 -15.95
C ASP A 51 9.79 -5.88 -14.55
N GLU A 52 10.49 -5.25 -13.61
CA GLU A 52 10.69 -5.80 -12.27
C GLU A 52 9.40 -5.84 -11.46
N LEU A 53 8.59 -4.77 -11.51
CA LEU A 53 7.37 -4.66 -10.72
C LEU A 53 6.27 -5.61 -11.21
N THR A 54 6.30 -5.98 -12.49
CA THR A 54 5.30 -6.84 -13.13
C THR A 54 5.80 -8.26 -13.44
N GLU A 55 7.00 -8.65 -13.00
CA GLU A 55 7.61 -9.95 -13.31
C GLU A 55 7.74 -10.22 -14.82
N GLY A 56 8.01 -9.17 -15.58
CA GLY A 56 8.20 -9.24 -17.02
C GLY A 56 6.91 -9.39 -17.83
N ASP A 57 5.79 -8.88 -17.33
CA ASP A 57 4.51 -8.95 -18.04
C ASP A 57 4.62 -8.32 -19.44
N PRO A 58 4.46 -9.10 -20.52
CA PRO A 58 4.67 -8.61 -21.88
C PRO A 58 3.63 -7.55 -22.29
N VAL A 59 2.43 -7.56 -21.71
CA VAL A 59 1.39 -6.57 -21.97
C VAL A 59 1.80 -5.23 -21.35
N ALA A 60 2.21 -5.24 -20.08
CA ALA A 60 2.66 -4.04 -19.39
C ALA A 60 3.89 -3.41 -20.08
N ILE A 61 4.88 -4.22 -20.44
CA ILE A 61 6.10 -3.75 -21.13
C ILE A 61 5.76 -3.15 -22.51
N THR A 62 4.85 -3.78 -23.26
CA THR A 62 4.44 -3.29 -24.57
C THR A 62 3.70 -1.96 -24.46
N ALA A 63 2.79 -1.84 -23.49
CA ALA A 63 2.06 -0.61 -23.23
C ALA A 63 3.00 0.53 -22.79
N ALA A 64 3.97 0.26 -21.91
CA ALA A 64 4.99 1.24 -21.50
C ALA A 64 5.78 1.76 -22.71
N LYS A 65 6.26 0.87 -23.58
CA LYS A 65 6.99 1.23 -24.81
C LYS A 65 6.13 2.08 -25.74
N ALA A 66 4.87 1.72 -25.93
CA ALA A 66 3.94 2.48 -26.76
C ALA A 66 3.73 3.90 -26.21
N MET A 67 3.59 4.05 -24.90
CA MET A 67 3.42 5.36 -24.25
C MET A 67 4.67 6.23 -24.40
N LEU A 68 5.86 5.67 -24.19
CA LEU A 68 7.16 6.35 -24.35
C LEU A 68 7.39 6.78 -25.81
N SER A 69 7.00 5.98 -26.79
CA SER A 69 7.15 6.31 -28.21
C SER A 69 6.03 7.21 -28.77
N GLY A 70 5.06 7.64 -27.94
CA GLY A 70 3.92 8.44 -28.40
C GLY A 70 2.90 7.68 -29.25
N GLN A 71 2.90 6.34 -29.18
CA GLN A 71 2.03 5.44 -29.95
C GLN A 71 0.86 4.88 -29.13
N ALA A 72 0.81 5.13 -27.82
CA ALA A 72 -0.37 4.83 -27.02
C ALA A 72 -1.59 5.61 -27.56
N GLY A 73 -2.71 4.91 -27.77
CA GLY A 73 -3.95 5.52 -28.24
C GLY A 73 -4.46 6.58 -27.26
N GLY A 74 -5.00 7.68 -27.78
CA GLY A 74 -5.41 8.86 -26.99
C GLY A 74 -6.63 8.70 -26.07
N GLU A 75 -7.06 7.47 -25.78
CA GLU A 75 -8.19 7.17 -24.90
C GLU A 75 -7.74 6.63 -23.51
N SER A 76 -6.43 6.66 -23.22
CA SER A 76 -5.94 6.22 -21.91
C SER A 76 -6.36 7.19 -20.79
N PRO A 77 -6.87 6.68 -19.64
CA PRO A 77 -7.15 7.53 -18.47
C PRO A 77 -5.91 8.28 -17.96
N PHE A 78 -4.72 7.86 -18.38
CA PHE A 78 -3.44 8.45 -18.01
C PHE A 78 -2.96 9.60 -18.90
N GLU A 79 -3.69 9.95 -19.97
CA GLU A 79 -3.34 11.11 -20.83
C GLU A 79 -3.27 12.42 -20.03
N TYR A 80 -4.10 12.57 -18.99
CA TYR A 80 -4.07 13.71 -18.08
C TYR A 80 -2.67 13.94 -17.49
N TYR A 81 -2.01 12.87 -17.03
CA TYR A 81 -0.70 12.93 -16.37
C TYR A 81 0.44 13.26 -17.33
N ARG A 82 0.32 13.03 -18.65
CA ARG A 82 1.43 13.21 -19.60
C ARG A 82 2.05 14.61 -19.57
N SER A 83 1.25 15.63 -19.27
CA SER A 83 1.70 17.03 -19.31
C SER A 83 2.46 17.49 -18.06
N PHE A 84 2.27 16.82 -16.91
CA PHE A 84 2.82 17.28 -15.62
C PHE A 84 3.49 16.19 -14.78
N ALA A 85 3.19 14.91 -15.03
CA ALA A 85 3.77 13.73 -14.40
C ALA A 85 3.93 12.59 -15.44
N PRO A 86 4.83 12.75 -16.42
CA PRO A 86 4.96 11.80 -17.53
C PRO A 86 5.32 10.39 -17.07
N ASP A 87 6.13 10.23 -16.00
CA ASP A 87 6.51 8.91 -15.50
C ASP A 87 5.28 8.18 -14.92
N VAL A 88 4.43 8.87 -14.15
CA VAL A 88 3.12 8.35 -13.71
C VAL A 88 2.27 7.95 -14.90
N ALA A 89 2.25 8.75 -15.96
CA ALA A 89 1.45 8.45 -17.15
C ALA A 89 1.87 7.13 -17.81
N VAL A 90 3.19 6.88 -17.93
CA VAL A 90 3.72 5.64 -18.50
C VAL A 90 3.49 4.45 -17.57
N LEU A 91 3.82 4.59 -16.28
CA LEU A 91 3.69 3.53 -15.28
C LEU A 91 2.22 3.12 -15.09
N GLY A 92 1.34 4.10 -14.90
CA GLY A 92 -0.09 3.87 -14.75
C GLY A 92 -0.70 3.22 -15.99
N HIS A 93 -0.37 3.70 -17.20
CA HIS A 93 -0.86 3.09 -18.43
C HIS A 93 -0.38 1.65 -18.63
N ALA A 94 0.88 1.36 -18.26
CA ALA A 94 1.44 0.01 -18.33
C ALA A 94 0.72 -0.96 -17.40
N LEU A 95 0.52 -0.57 -16.14
CA LEU A 95 -0.17 -1.39 -15.14
C LEU A 95 -1.66 -1.56 -15.45
N TRP A 96 -2.33 -0.50 -15.90
CA TRP A 96 -3.73 -0.53 -16.30
C TRP A 96 -3.94 -1.42 -17.52
N SER A 97 -3.08 -1.34 -18.54
CA SER A 97 -3.22 -2.14 -19.77
C SER A 97 -3.00 -3.64 -19.53
N ALA A 98 -2.34 -4.01 -18.43
CA ALA A 98 -2.12 -5.38 -18.01
C ALA A 98 -3.13 -5.84 -16.94
N ASP A 99 -4.19 -5.08 -16.67
CA ASP A 99 -5.20 -5.38 -15.65
C ASP A 99 -4.60 -5.57 -14.24
N ARG A 100 -3.53 -4.81 -13.92
CA ARG A 100 -2.80 -4.90 -12.64
C ARG A 100 -3.00 -3.72 -11.72
N LEU A 101 -3.60 -2.64 -12.22
CA LEU A 101 -3.80 -1.41 -11.48
C LEU A 101 -5.21 -1.33 -10.93
N ALA A 102 -5.34 -1.20 -9.61
CA ALA A 102 -6.55 -0.72 -8.99
C ALA A 102 -6.53 0.81 -8.87
N GLU A 103 -7.67 1.41 -9.16
CA GLU A 103 -7.94 2.82 -8.87
C GLU A 103 -9.04 2.89 -7.81
N LEU A 104 -8.61 3.09 -6.55
CA LEU A 104 -9.46 3.02 -5.37
C LEU A 104 -9.72 4.41 -4.79
N ASP A 105 -10.98 4.81 -4.70
CA ASP A 105 -11.41 5.94 -3.84
C ASP A 105 -11.26 5.52 -2.38
N TRP A 106 -10.68 6.36 -1.52
CA TRP A 106 -10.61 6.09 -0.07
C TRP A 106 -11.99 5.81 0.52
N ALA A 107 -13.02 6.40 -0.04
CA ALA A 107 -14.40 6.30 0.41
C ALA A 107 -15.18 5.17 -0.28
N ALA A 108 -14.51 4.29 -1.03
CA ALA A 108 -15.10 3.16 -1.72
C ALA A 108 -15.87 2.23 -0.77
N GLY A 109 -16.96 1.65 -1.27
CA GLY A 109 -17.77 0.67 -0.55
C GLY A 109 -17.18 -0.74 -0.62
N THR A 110 -17.86 -1.70 0.01
CA THR A 110 -17.45 -3.11 0.07
C THR A 110 -17.25 -3.71 -1.31
N GLU A 111 -18.27 -3.60 -2.19
CA GLU A 111 -18.26 -4.18 -3.54
C GLU A 111 -17.09 -3.64 -4.37
N ASP A 112 -17.01 -2.32 -4.53
CA ASP A 112 -15.93 -1.67 -5.27
C ASP A 112 -14.53 -2.05 -4.74
N SER A 113 -14.36 -2.08 -3.40
CA SER A 113 -13.07 -2.44 -2.81
C SER A 113 -12.72 -3.89 -3.09
N LEU A 114 -13.67 -4.82 -2.98
CA LEU A 114 -13.44 -6.23 -3.25
C LEU A 114 -13.08 -6.48 -4.71
N ASP A 115 -13.82 -5.90 -5.66
CA ASP A 115 -13.57 -6.08 -7.09
C ASP A 115 -12.17 -5.58 -7.49
N GLN A 116 -11.76 -4.43 -6.95
CA GLN A 116 -10.45 -3.85 -7.23
C GLN A 116 -9.30 -4.64 -6.59
N PHE A 117 -9.47 -5.13 -5.36
CA PHE A 117 -8.47 -6.02 -4.75
C PHE A 117 -8.43 -7.39 -5.45
N ASP A 118 -9.57 -7.91 -5.91
CA ASP A 118 -9.63 -9.17 -6.66
C ASP A 118 -8.86 -9.08 -7.97
N LEU A 119 -9.06 -7.99 -8.71
CA LEU A 119 -8.30 -7.67 -9.92
C LEU A 119 -6.78 -7.74 -9.67
N MET A 120 -6.30 -6.99 -8.67
CA MET A 120 -4.86 -6.91 -8.36
C MET A 120 -4.27 -8.24 -7.88
N VAL A 121 -5.00 -8.98 -7.04
CA VAL A 121 -4.52 -10.24 -6.43
C VAL A 121 -4.54 -11.37 -7.46
N SER A 122 -5.58 -11.42 -8.30
CA SER A 122 -5.69 -12.38 -9.41
C SER A 122 -4.61 -12.16 -10.47
N ALA A 123 -4.18 -10.92 -10.70
CA ALA A 123 -3.10 -10.61 -11.63
C ALA A 123 -1.74 -11.28 -11.28
N VAL A 124 -1.54 -11.68 -10.02
CA VAL A 124 -0.36 -12.44 -9.58
C VAL A 124 -0.67 -13.92 -9.31
N GLY A 125 -1.81 -14.42 -9.79
CA GLY A 125 -2.20 -15.83 -9.67
C GLY A 125 -2.63 -16.25 -8.27
N LEU A 126 -3.10 -15.30 -7.45
CA LEU A 126 -3.64 -15.56 -6.12
C LEU A 126 -5.14 -15.30 -6.09
N ASP A 127 -5.85 -15.90 -5.14
CA ASP A 127 -7.26 -15.62 -4.89
C ASP A 127 -7.43 -14.75 -3.64
N LEU A 128 -8.47 -13.91 -3.62
CA LEU A 128 -8.87 -13.24 -2.40
C LEU A 128 -9.23 -14.25 -1.29
N PRO A 129 -8.84 -13.98 -0.03
CA PRO A 129 -9.37 -14.71 1.11
C PRO A 129 -10.91 -14.66 1.15
N GLY A 130 -11.55 -15.80 1.38
CA GLY A 130 -13.00 -15.84 1.59
C GLY A 130 -13.40 -15.19 2.93
N GLY A 131 -14.67 -14.79 3.06
CA GLY A 131 -15.20 -14.23 4.30
C GLY A 131 -15.01 -12.71 4.47
N ILE A 132 -14.34 -12.04 3.53
CA ILE A 132 -14.07 -10.59 3.63
C ILE A 132 -15.37 -9.80 3.53
N ALA A 133 -16.23 -10.11 2.55
CA ALA A 133 -17.52 -9.44 2.38
C ALA A 133 -18.38 -9.57 3.66
N GLU A 134 -18.51 -10.78 4.19
CA GLU A 134 -19.27 -11.06 5.40
C GLU A 134 -18.71 -10.33 6.62
N HIS A 135 -17.40 -10.21 6.72
CA HIS A 135 -16.74 -9.46 7.80
C HIS A 135 -17.08 -7.96 7.74
N ILE A 136 -16.94 -7.35 6.56
CA ILE A 136 -17.18 -5.93 6.34
C ILE A 136 -18.67 -5.61 6.55
N ASP A 137 -19.57 -6.41 5.99
CA ASP A 137 -21.01 -6.23 6.13
C ASP A 137 -21.47 -6.37 7.58
N ALA A 138 -20.91 -7.32 8.33
CA ALA A 138 -21.18 -7.46 9.76
C ALA A 138 -20.67 -6.24 10.55
N GLY A 139 -19.49 -5.72 10.23
CA GLY A 139 -18.92 -4.51 10.85
C GLY A 139 -19.74 -3.25 10.57
N ALA A 140 -20.21 -3.09 9.32
CA ALA A 140 -21.09 -2.00 8.92
C ALA A 140 -22.45 -2.08 9.66
N ALA A 141 -23.06 -3.28 9.71
CA ALA A 141 -24.33 -3.49 10.41
C ALA A 141 -24.22 -3.26 11.93
N ALA A 142 -23.07 -3.58 12.52
CA ALA A 142 -22.77 -3.33 13.94
C ALA A 142 -22.38 -1.87 14.23
N GLY A 143 -22.19 -1.03 13.20
CA GLY A 143 -21.73 0.35 13.35
C GLY A 143 -20.29 0.49 13.82
N THR A 144 -19.49 -0.57 13.71
CA THR A 144 -18.06 -0.58 14.08
C THR A 144 -17.16 -0.14 12.92
N LEU A 145 -17.67 -0.17 11.69
CA LEU A 145 -16.97 0.22 10.47
C LEU A 145 -17.59 1.51 9.90
N ARG A 146 -16.76 2.52 9.63
CA ARG A 146 -17.18 3.81 9.06
C ARG A 146 -16.90 3.86 7.57
N ARG A 147 -17.54 4.81 6.87
CA ARG A 147 -17.16 5.17 5.50
C ARG A 147 -15.68 5.57 5.49
N GLY A 148 -14.92 4.97 4.58
CA GLY A 148 -13.47 5.16 4.49
C GLY A 148 -12.64 4.04 5.12
N ASP A 149 -13.24 3.22 5.98
CA ASP A 149 -12.50 2.14 6.65
C ASP A 149 -12.40 0.88 5.78
N VAL A 150 -13.34 0.68 4.84
CA VAL A 150 -13.48 -0.53 4.03
C VAL A 150 -12.18 -0.91 3.32
N VAL A 151 -11.56 0.04 2.62
CA VAL A 151 -10.32 -0.23 1.87
C VAL A 151 -9.22 -0.74 2.79
N GLY A 152 -9.06 -0.13 3.97
CA GLY A 152 -8.08 -0.54 4.97
C GLY A 152 -8.38 -1.90 5.60
N GLU A 153 -9.65 -2.25 5.80
CA GLU A 153 -10.07 -3.57 6.28
C GLU A 153 -9.81 -4.66 5.25
N VAL A 154 -10.20 -4.45 3.98
CA VAL A 154 -9.89 -5.39 2.88
C VAL A 154 -8.38 -5.59 2.80
N TYR A 155 -7.61 -4.49 2.82
CA TYR A 155 -6.17 -4.53 2.81
C TYR A 155 -5.60 -5.39 3.95
N ALA A 156 -6.02 -5.14 5.19
CA ALA A 156 -5.54 -5.87 6.36
C ALA A 156 -5.87 -7.38 6.28
N MET A 157 -7.00 -7.75 5.70
CA MET A 157 -7.38 -9.16 5.51
C MET A 157 -6.58 -9.85 4.38
N VAL A 158 -6.24 -9.12 3.32
CA VAL A 158 -5.48 -9.64 2.16
C VAL A 158 -3.98 -9.71 2.46
N TRP A 159 -3.46 -8.76 3.24
CA TRP A 159 -2.04 -8.57 3.49
C TRP A 159 -1.29 -9.84 3.93
N PRO A 160 -1.77 -10.65 4.92
CA PRO A 160 -1.03 -11.82 5.37
C PRO A 160 -0.77 -12.85 4.25
N ARG A 161 -1.74 -13.01 3.34
CA ARG A 161 -1.61 -13.92 2.19
C ARG A 161 -0.56 -13.39 1.22
N LEU A 162 -0.63 -12.12 0.85
CA LEU A 162 0.36 -11.51 -0.05
C LEU A 162 1.78 -11.63 0.50
N ARG A 163 1.97 -11.36 1.81
CA ARG A 163 3.28 -11.49 2.45
C ARG A 163 3.80 -12.93 2.48
N ALA A 164 2.93 -13.90 2.74
CA ALA A 164 3.32 -15.31 2.74
C ALA A 164 3.81 -15.78 1.36
N GLU A 165 3.27 -15.20 0.29
CA GLU A 165 3.63 -15.49 -1.10
C GLU A 165 4.76 -14.59 -1.64
N GLY A 166 5.35 -13.72 -0.81
CA GLY A 166 6.49 -12.87 -1.20
C GLY A 166 6.11 -11.62 -2.01
N TYR A 167 4.91 -11.08 -1.79
CA TYR A 167 4.39 -9.90 -2.47
C TYR A 167 4.17 -8.71 -1.51
N HIS A 168 4.10 -7.52 -2.09
CA HIS A 168 3.60 -6.29 -1.47
C HIS A 168 2.55 -5.63 -2.37
N VAL A 169 1.65 -4.87 -1.75
CA VAL A 169 0.87 -3.86 -2.46
C VAL A 169 1.69 -2.59 -2.53
N VAL A 170 1.88 -2.07 -3.75
CA VAL A 170 2.59 -0.84 -4.04
C VAL A 170 1.60 0.18 -4.57
N GLY A 171 1.69 1.42 -4.10
CA GLY A 171 0.98 2.57 -4.61
C GLY A 171 1.86 3.42 -5.53
N LEU A 172 1.27 3.95 -6.61
CA LEU A 172 1.77 5.16 -7.27
C LEU A 172 1.15 6.35 -6.54
N ASN A 173 1.89 6.98 -5.64
CA ASN A 173 1.39 8.18 -4.97
C ASN A 173 1.36 9.34 -5.95
N THR A 174 0.16 9.76 -6.35
CA THR A 174 -0.08 10.86 -7.30
C THR A 174 -0.51 12.15 -6.61
N ASP A 175 -0.39 12.26 -5.29
CA ASP A 175 -0.89 13.38 -4.46
C ASP A 175 -2.39 13.65 -4.66
N SER A 176 -3.14 12.57 -4.96
CA SER A 176 -4.58 12.54 -5.18
C SER A 176 -5.27 11.75 -4.08
N ASP A 177 -6.58 11.98 -3.91
CA ASP A 177 -7.45 11.17 -3.04
C ASP A 177 -7.73 9.77 -3.64
N MET A 178 -7.34 9.54 -4.90
CA MET A 178 -7.40 8.24 -5.56
C MET A 178 -6.10 7.46 -5.33
N HIS A 179 -6.24 6.25 -4.79
CA HIS A 179 -5.14 5.32 -4.65
C HIS A 179 -4.95 4.49 -5.91
N MET A 180 -3.78 4.63 -6.54
CA MET A 180 -3.35 3.79 -7.66
C MET A 180 -2.49 2.65 -7.11
N MET A 181 -3.09 1.49 -6.86
CA MET A 181 -2.41 0.36 -6.22
C MET A 181 -2.21 -0.80 -7.18
N PHE A 182 -1.17 -1.61 -6.93
CA PHE A 182 -0.90 -2.84 -7.66
C PHE A 182 -0.10 -3.81 -6.79
N VAL A 183 -0.12 -5.09 -7.12
CA VAL A 183 0.68 -6.11 -6.41
C VAL A 183 2.00 -6.37 -7.15
N SER A 184 3.09 -6.41 -6.39
CA SER A 184 4.45 -6.56 -6.89
C SER A 184 5.31 -7.47 -6.01
N PRO A 185 6.28 -8.21 -6.57
CA PRO A 185 7.22 -9.02 -5.79
C PRO A 185 7.96 -8.17 -4.76
N GLU A 186 8.18 -8.74 -3.57
CA GLU A 186 8.76 -8.01 -2.43
C GLU A 186 10.09 -7.34 -2.77
N ALA A 187 10.99 -8.06 -3.45
CA ALA A 187 12.30 -7.54 -3.83
C ALA A 187 12.23 -6.36 -4.81
N ALA A 188 11.20 -6.30 -5.66
CA ALA A 188 10.97 -5.18 -6.57
C ALA A 188 10.31 -4.03 -5.81
N ALA A 189 9.24 -4.29 -5.06
CA ALA A 189 8.52 -3.31 -4.26
C ALA A 189 9.46 -2.50 -3.33
N LEU A 190 10.31 -3.20 -2.57
CA LEU A 190 11.24 -2.56 -1.63
C LEU A 190 12.36 -1.76 -2.34
N ARG A 191 12.75 -2.18 -3.54
CA ARG A 191 13.78 -1.48 -4.33
C ARG A 191 13.25 -0.17 -4.91
N TRP A 192 12.03 -0.19 -5.41
CA TRP A 192 11.39 0.95 -6.05
C TRP A 192 10.73 1.88 -5.04
N GLN A 193 10.49 1.44 -3.80
CA GLN A 193 9.96 2.29 -2.73
C GLN A 193 10.73 3.61 -2.60
N SER A 194 9.98 4.71 -2.50
CA SER A 194 10.49 6.09 -2.40
C SER A 194 11.27 6.60 -3.62
N VAL A 195 11.31 5.86 -4.72
CA VAL A 195 11.79 6.40 -6.00
C VAL A 195 10.77 7.41 -6.51
N ALA A 196 11.24 8.62 -6.81
CA ALA A 196 10.40 9.70 -7.34
C ALA A 196 9.94 9.36 -8.77
N ILE A 197 8.66 9.63 -9.03
CA ILE A 197 7.99 9.49 -10.34
C ILE A 197 7.32 10.80 -10.78
N GLY A 198 7.64 11.89 -10.08
CA GLY A 198 7.11 13.23 -10.31
C GLY A 198 7.30 14.11 -9.07
N PRO A 199 6.93 15.40 -9.14
CA PRO A 199 7.03 16.31 -8.01
C PRO A 199 6.15 15.86 -6.85
N ASN A 200 6.75 15.54 -5.70
CA ASN A 200 6.07 14.93 -4.55
C ASN A 200 5.34 13.60 -4.85
N MET A 201 5.68 12.90 -5.93
CA MET A 201 5.08 11.63 -6.33
C MET A 201 6.12 10.51 -6.30
N TYR A 202 5.77 9.35 -5.77
CA TYR A 202 6.72 8.26 -5.54
C TYR A 202 6.01 6.90 -5.48
N PHE A 203 6.78 5.83 -5.65
CA PHE A 203 6.31 4.49 -5.30
C PHE A 203 6.26 4.33 -3.79
N GLU A 204 5.20 3.71 -3.28
CA GLU A 204 5.01 3.47 -1.85
C GLU A 204 4.58 2.04 -1.58
N VAL A 205 5.20 1.38 -0.61
CA VAL A 205 4.60 0.16 -0.02
C VAL A 205 3.43 0.58 0.85
N ALA A 206 2.22 0.13 0.53
CA ALA A 206 0.98 0.64 1.13
C ALA A 206 0.80 0.29 2.63
N ASP A 207 1.66 -0.57 3.20
CA ASP A 207 1.62 -0.98 4.61
C ASP A 207 1.54 0.21 5.58
N TRP A 208 2.18 1.33 5.27
CA TRP A 208 2.15 2.52 6.13
C TRP A 208 0.78 3.21 6.11
N GLN A 209 0.13 3.27 4.93
CA GLN A 209 -1.16 3.91 4.71
C GLN A 209 -2.25 3.22 5.54
N PHE A 210 -2.18 1.90 5.63
CA PHE A 210 -3.14 1.05 6.35
C PHE A 210 -2.62 0.53 7.69
N SER A 211 -1.53 1.11 8.21
CA SER A 211 -0.89 0.66 9.45
C SER A 211 -1.83 0.60 10.64
N ARG A 212 -2.84 1.50 10.70
CA ARG A 212 -3.89 1.47 11.73
C ARG A 212 -4.77 0.23 11.61
N ASN A 213 -5.38 -0.02 10.45
CA ASN A 213 -6.24 -1.20 10.23
C ASN A 213 -5.46 -2.50 10.47
N MET A 214 -4.20 -2.55 10.04
CA MET A 214 -3.34 -3.70 10.32
C MET A 214 -3.08 -3.90 11.83
N GLN A 215 -2.81 -2.81 12.57
CA GLN A 215 -2.64 -2.89 14.03
C GLN A 215 -3.93 -3.34 14.73
N ASP A 216 -5.08 -2.83 14.30
CA ASP A 216 -6.39 -3.20 14.83
C ASP A 216 -6.70 -4.68 14.55
N ALA A 217 -6.23 -5.22 13.42
CA ALA A 217 -6.26 -6.65 13.09
C ALA A 217 -5.20 -7.50 13.83
N GLY A 218 -4.36 -6.89 14.69
CA GLY A 218 -3.31 -7.57 15.44
C GLY A 218 -2.10 -7.99 14.59
N LEU A 219 -1.90 -7.37 13.43
CA LEU A 219 -0.79 -7.65 12.52
C LEU A 219 0.45 -6.83 12.92
N ALA A 220 1.60 -7.50 12.90
CA ALA A 220 2.89 -6.85 13.16
C ALA A 220 3.37 -6.11 11.89
N VAL A 221 3.11 -4.80 11.82
CA VAL A 221 3.53 -3.96 10.71
C VAL A 221 4.97 -3.51 10.91
N SER A 222 5.84 -3.85 9.96
CA SER A 222 7.12 -3.15 9.80
C SER A 222 6.90 -2.05 8.77
N VAL A 223 6.66 -0.83 9.24
CA VAL A 223 6.56 0.33 8.33
C VAL A 223 7.97 0.66 7.85
N PRO A 224 8.30 0.52 6.55
CA PRO A 224 9.57 1.00 6.05
C PRO A 224 9.62 2.53 6.19
N ASP A 225 10.81 3.11 6.41
CA ASP A 225 10.96 4.56 6.57
C ASP A 225 10.28 5.30 5.42
N HIS A 226 9.23 6.07 5.74
CA HIS A 226 8.44 6.78 4.75
C HIS A 226 8.99 8.20 4.56
N PRO A 227 9.33 8.66 3.35
CA PRO A 227 9.89 9.98 3.12
C PRO A 227 8.95 11.11 3.59
N GLY A 228 7.64 10.88 3.54
CA GLY A 228 6.61 11.81 4.00
C GLY A 228 6.43 11.93 5.53
N THR A 229 7.02 11.04 6.35
CA THR A 229 7.00 11.24 7.82
C THR A 229 7.86 12.42 8.26
N HIS A 230 8.62 13.01 7.34
CA HIS A 230 9.42 14.20 7.56
C HIS A 230 8.80 15.51 7.03
N THR A 231 7.67 15.48 6.31
CA THR A 231 7.20 16.66 5.54
C THR A 231 5.71 17.00 5.63
N ARG A 232 4.80 16.14 6.11
CA ARG A 232 3.42 16.60 6.39
C ARG A 232 3.44 17.53 7.61
N THR A 233 3.46 18.83 7.36
CA THR A 233 3.20 19.86 8.38
C THR A 233 1.85 19.50 9.01
N PRO A 234 1.75 19.36 10.35
CA PRO A 234 0.48 19.08 10.99
C PRO A 234 -0.58 20.08 10.53
N PRO A 235 -1.85 19.66 10.35
CA PRO A 235 -2.92 20.62 10.10
C PRO A 235 -2.84 21.71 11.17
N LYS A 236 -2.91 22.98 10.75
CA LYS A 236 -2.98 24.07 11.71
C LYS A 236 -4.19 23.82 12.60
N PRO A 237 -4.05 23.89 13.94
CA PRO A 237 -5.22 23.89 14.80
C PRO A 237 -6.09 25.09 14.42
N ASP A 238 -7.39 24.84 14.30
CA ASP A 238 -8.42 25.87 14.11
C ASP A 238 -8.35 26.95 15.22
#